data_AF-A0A4Q3T2F4-F1
#
_entry.id   AF-A0A4Q3T2F4-F1
#
_cell.length_a   1.000
_cell.length_b   1.000
_cell.length_c   1.000
_cell.angle_alpha   90.00
_cell.angle_beta   90.00
_cell.angle_gamma   90.00
#
_symmetry.space_group_name_H-M   'P 1'
#
loop_
_entity.id
_entity.type
_entity.pdbx_description
1 polymer ?
#
loop_
_entity_poly.entity_id
_entity_poly.type
_entity_poly.pdbx_seq_one_letter_code
_entity_poly.pdbx_strand_id
1 'polypeptide(L)'
;YQSLHTVVREVLDGRKGKPIEIQIRTEQMHDHAEHGVAAHWAYKEAGPRGYAGVWAGGEYDAKIAVLRQLLAWERDLSDGQQGQGLFDDRIYVLTPDAAIVELPQGATAVDFAYTVHTSLGHRCRGARIDGAMVPLNTPLQNGQTVEVVTTKEGGPSRDWLNPELGFLASHRAKSKVRAWFNAQAMAQTVARGREAVEKLLQREGKTAMKLEDVATQLGFKSAEDLFEVVGKDELSLRTIENMLKPPEPAPSQDDYVLAKKAKPADRGSKGGVLVVGIDSLLTQLAKCCKPAPPDGILGFVTKGKGVSIHRSDCSNFRNMASGSPDRVIEVEWSQPKN
;
A
#
# COMPACT_ATOMS: atom_id res chain seq x y z
N TYR A 1 48.87 -35.98 -5.47
CA TYR A 1 49.82 -37.07 -5.18
C TYR A 1 50.33 -37.64 -6.50
N GLN A 2 51.65 -37.64 -6.70
CA GLN A 2 52.30 -38.14 -7.92
C GLN A 2 53.59 -38.88 -7.53
N SER A 3 53.76 -40.12 -7.99
CA SER A 3 54.94 -40.96 -7.73
C SER A 3 54.96 -42.16 -8.68
N LEU A 4 56.15 -42.71 -8.95
CA LEU A 4 56.32 -44.01 -9.61
C LEU A 4 56.43 -45.09 -8.55
N HIS A 5 55.59 -46.12 -8.64
CA HIS A 5 55.59 -47.24 -7.70
C HIS A 5 56.13 -48.48 -8.42
N THR A 6 57.10 -49.14 -7.80
CA THR A 6 57.59 -50.44 -8.26
C THR A 6 57.80 -51.35 -7.07
N VAL A 7 57.62 -52.65 -7.28
CA VAL A 7 57.84 -53.67 -6.24
C VAL A 7 58.99 -54.55 -6.70
N VAL A 8 60.08 -54.54 -5.94
CA VAL A 8 61.24 -55.39 -6.19
C VAL A 8 61.28 -56.53 -5.17
N ARG A 9 61.86 -57.67 -5.57
CA ARG A 9 62.08 -58.81 -4.67
C ARG A 9 63.57 -59.02 -4.54
N GLU A 10 64.05 -59.08 -3.30
CA GLU A 10 65.42 -59.44 -3.01
C GLU A 10 65.67 -60.92 -3.36
N VAL A 11 66.80 -61.19 -4.02
CA VAL A 11 67.29 -62.55 -4.27
C VAL A 11 68.71 -62.63 -3.70
N LEU A 12 68.82 -63.23 -2.52
CA LEU A 12 70.08 -63.64 -1.90
C LEU A 12 70.10 -65.17 -1.83
N ASP A 13 71.15 -65.80 -2.35
CA ASP A 13 71.38 -67.25 -2.33
C ASP A 13 70.16 -68.12 -2.72
N GLY A 14 69.48 -67.74 -3.80
CA GLY A 14 68.42 -68.57 -4.42
C GLY A 14 67.12 -68.72 -3.61
N ARG A 15 66.96 -68.00 -2.49
CA ARG A 15 65.69 -67.94 -1.74
C ARG A 15 64.97 -66.61 -2.01
N LYS A 16 63.66 -66.68 -2.30
CA LYS A 16 62.84 -65.49 -2.57
C LYS A 16 62.69 -64.67 -1.28
N GLY A 17 63.30 -63.48 -1.24
CA GLY A 17 63.16 -62.53 -0.14
C GLY A 17 61.79 -61.85 -0.07
N LYS A 18 61.59 -61.02 0.96
CA LYS A 18 60.35 -60.25 1.13
C LYS A 18 60.21 -59.21 0.00
N PRO A 19 58.99 -58.95 -0.51
CA PRO A 19 58.78 -57.88 -1.47
C PRO A 19 59.00 -56.52 -0.81
N ILE A 20 59.78 -55.65 -1.47
CA ILE A 20 60.03 -54.28 -1.05
C ILE A 20 59.36 -53.36 -2.07
N GLU A 21 58.45 -52.52 -1.61
CA GLU A 21 57.89 -51.45 -2.42
C GLU A 21 58.83 -50.25 -2.43
N ILE A 22 59.17 -49.77 -3.63
CA ILE A 22 60.00 -48.59 -3.84
C ILE A 22 59.14 -47.55 -4.55
N GLN A 23 59.07 -46.37 -3.93
CA GLN A 23 58.39 -45.20 -4.48
C GLN A 23 59.44 -44.19 -4.91
N ILE A 24 59.46 -43.86 -6.20
CA ILE A 24 60.40 -42.92 -6.80
C ILE A 24 59.62 -41.64 -7.12
N ARG A 25 60.11 -40.52 -6.58
CA ARG A 25 59.54 -39.18 -6.77
C ARG A 25 60.67 -38.15 -6.77
N THR A 26 60.48 -37.04 -7.48
CA THR A 26 61.39 -35.89 -7.37
C THR A 26 61.18 -35.22 -6.01
N GLU A 27 62.13 -34.39 -5.58
CA GLU A 27 62.02 -33.63 -4.33
C GLU A 27 60.75 -32.76 -4.30
N GLN A 28 60.42 -32.10 -5.41
CA GLN A 28 59.18 -31.33 -5.55
C GLN A 28 57.90 -32.18 -5.41
N MET A 29 57.91 -33.41 -5.94
CA MET A 29 56.80 -34.35 -5.80
C MET A 29 56.69 -34.91 -4.38
N HIS A 30 57.83 -35.04 -3.68
CA HIS A 30 57.89 -35.42 -2.26
C HIS A 30 57.25 -34.33 -1.40
N ASP A 31 57.65 -33.08 -1.55
CA ASP A 31 57.09 -31.97 -0.77
C ASP A 31 55.58 -31.81 -0.97
N HIS A 32 55.10 -31.96 -2.21
CA HIS A 32 53.67 -31.92 -2.51
C HIS A 32 52.90 -33.12 -1.93
N ALA A 33 53.53 -34.29 -1.82
CA ALA A 33 52.90 -35.48 -1.27
C ALA A 33 52.85 -35.48 0.27
N GLU A 34 53.87 -34.94 0.94
CA GLU A 34 53.93 -34.87 2.41
C GLU A 34 53.16 -33.66 2.96
N HIS A 35 53.27 -32.50 2.32
CA HIS A 35 52.70 -31.23 2.82
C HIS A 35 51.52 -30.71 2.00
N GLY A 36 51.14 -31.38 0.91
CA GLY A 36 50.02 -30.98 0.07
C GLY A 36 50.22 -29.61 -0.60
N VAL A 37 49.13 -28.84 -0.69
CA VAL A 37 49.12 -27.54 -1.37
C VAL A 37 49.84 -26.43 -0.57
N ALA A 38 50.19 -26.69 0.69
CA ALA A 38 50.89 -25.74 1.57
C ALA A 38 52.36 -25.50 1.16
N ALA A 39 53.03 -26.48 0.53
CA ALA A 39 54.45 -26.36 0.15
C ALA A 39 54.69 -25.31 -0.96
N HIS A 40 53.73 -25.14 -1.87
CA HIS A 40 53.88 -24.23 -3.01
C HIS A 40 53.69 -22.75 -2.63
N TRP A 41 53.13 -22.49 -1.44
CA TRP A 41 52.90 -21.16 -0.89
C TRP A 41 54.18 -20.60 -0.23
N ALA A 42 54.88 -21.40 0.59
CA ALA A 42 56.07 -20.94 1.30
C ALA A 42 57.21 -20.49 0.35
N TYR A 43 57.30 -21.12 -0.83
CA TYR A 43 58.29 -20.76 -1.84
C TYR A 43 57.92 -19.48 -2.64
N LYS A 44 56.63 -19.14 -2.77
CA LYS A 44 56.16 -17.94 -3.48
C LYS A 44 56.04 -16.70 -2.59
N GLU A 45 55.86 -16.87 -1.28
CA GLU A 45 55.82 -15.74 -0.32
C GLU A 45 57.21 -15.30 0.19
N ALA A 46 58.26 -16.10 0.00
CA ALA A 46 59.63 -15.70 0.37
C ALA A 46 60.31 -14.77 -0.68
N GLY A 47 59.52 -13.98 -1.41
CA GLY A 47 59.98 -12.90 -2.30
C GLY A 47 59.91 -11.54 -1.58
N PRO A 48 60.93 -10.68 -1.69
CA PRO A 48 61.13 -9.57 -0.77
C PRO A 48 60.24 -8.38 -1.13
N ARG A 49 59.13 -8.20 -0.40
CA ARG A 49 58.56 -6.90 0.01
C ARG A 49 57.25 -7.12 0.75
N GLY A 50 57.17 -6.55 1.95
CA GLY A 50 56.00 -6.62 2.81
C GLY A 50 54.76 -5.94 2.23
N TYR A 51 53.62 -6.36 2.78
CA TYR A 51 52.36 -5.62 2.91
C TYR A 51 52.03 -4.63 1.77
N ALA A 52 51.50 -5.17 0.67
CA ALA A 52 50.65 -4.44 -0.25
C ALA A 52 49.78 -5.45 -1.02
N GLY A 53 48.50 -5.09 -1.21
CA GLY A 53 47.44 -6.00 -1.63
C GLY A 53 47.75 -6.87 -2.84
N VAL A 54 47.31 -8.12 -2.78
CA VAL A 54 47.41 -9.07 -3.88
C VAL A 54 46.12 -9.02 -4.69
N TRP A 55 46.20 -8.39 -5.86
CA TRP A 55 45.36 -8.72 -7.02
C TRP A 55 46.17 -9.64 -7.94
N ALA A 56 45.65 -10.85 -8.16
CA ALA A 56 45.85 -11.78 -9.30
C ALA A 56 45.55 -13.19 -8.76
N GLY A 57 44.74 -14.07 -9.35
CA GLY A 57 44.20 -14.13 -10.71
C GLY A 57 44.22 -15.59 -11.15
N GLY A 58 43.33 -16.43 -10.61
CA GLY A 58 43.18 -17.83 -11.04
C GLY A 58 42.12 -18.58 -10.23
N GLU A 59 41.35 -19.46 -10.90
CA GLU A 59 40.37 -20.37 -10.28
C GLU A 59 40.93 -21.19 -9.11
N TYR A 60 42.24 -21.37 -9.07
CA TYR A 60 42.93 -22.14 -8.02
C TYR A 60 42.99 -21.40 -6.68
N ASP A 61 43.16 -20.07 -6.68
CA ASP A 61 43.15 -19.28 -5.44
C ASP A 61 41.75 -19.16 -4.84
N ALA A 62 40.70 -19.16 -5.68
CA ALA A 62 39.32 -19.24 -5.22
C ALA A 62 39.05 -20.57 -4.50
N LYS A 63 39.54 -21.70 -5.06
CA LYS A 63 39.43 -23.02 -4.41
C LYS A 63 40.20 -23.08 -3.09
N ILE A 64 41.33 -22.39 -2.96
CA ILE A 64 42.13 -22.31 -1.72
C ILE A 64 41.44 -21.42 -0.68
N ALA A 65 40.84 -20.30 -1.08
CA ALA A 65 40.07 -19.44 -0.18
C ALA A 65 38.87 -20.20 0.41
N VAL A 66 38.16 -20.96 -0.43
CA VAL A 66 37.08 -21.87 -0.03
C VAL A 66 37.59 -22.94 0.94
N LEU A 67 38.74 -23.56 0.67
CA LEU A 67 39.33 -24.57 1.57
C LEU A 67 39.76 -23.98 2.92
N ARG A 68 40.29 -22.76 2.94
CA ARG A 68 40.66 -22.05 4.19
C ARG A 68 39.43 -21.72 5.03
N GLN A 69 38.32 -21.34 4.40
CA GLN A 69 37.07 -21.12 5.11
C GLN A 69 36.46 -22.42 5.65
N LEU A 70 36.58 -23.54 4.92
CA LEU A 70 36.16 -24.86 5.40
C LEU A 70 37.04 -25.40 6.55
N LEU A 71 38.33 -25.09 6.57
CA LEU A 71 39.23 -25.45 7.68
C LEU A 71 39.07 -24.54 8.91
N ALA A 72 38.73 -23.26 8.70
CA ALA A 72 38.30 -22.39 9.79
C ALA A 72 37.00 -22.90 10.44
N TRP A 73 36.08 -23.41 9.61
CA TRP A 73 34.84 -24.07 10.04
C TRP A 73 35.08 -25.35 10.87
N GLU A 74 36.05 -26.20 10.51
CA GLU A 74 36.41 -27.38 11.32
C GLU A 74 36.94 -26.99 12.71
N ARG A 75 37.72 -25.90 12.80
CA ARG A 75 38.24 -25.39 14.08
C ARG A 75 37.14 -24.81 14.97
N ASP A 76 36.22 -24.03 14.42
CA ASP A 76 35.11 -23.44 15.19
C ASP A 76 34.14 -24.50 15.74
N LEU A 77 33.97 -25.63 15.03
CA LEU A 77 33.20 -26.80 15.53
C LEU A 77 33.92 -27.56 16.66
N SER A 78 35.25 -27.55 16.68
CA SER A 78 36.05 -28.31 17.65
C SER A 78 36.26 -27.59 18.99
N ASP A 79 36.14 -26.25 19.03
CA ASP A 79 36.46 -25.44 20.22
C ASP A 79 35.22 -24.94 21.01
N GLY A 80 34.01 -25.34 20.60
CA GLY A 80 32.75 -24.85 21.17
C GLY A 80 32.16 -25.69 22.32
N GLN A 81 32.76 -25.65 23.51
CA GLN A 81 32.07 -26.08 24.74
C GLN A 81 30.88 -25.15 25.06
N GLN A 82 29.67 -25.73 25.01
CA GLN A 82 28.46 -25.37 25.79
C GLN A 82 28.05 -23.88 25.81
N GLY A 83 27.26 -23.47 24.81
CA GLY A 83 26.53 -22.20 24.80
C GLY A 83 25.27 -22.23 23.92
N GLN A 84 24.18 -22.78 24.45
CA GLN A 84 22.76 -22.47 24.12
C GLN A 84 22.40 -21.92 22.71
N GLY A 85 22.12 -22.81 21.76
CA GLY A 85 20.80 -22.94 21.09
C GLY A 85 20.18 -21.81 20.25
N LEU A 86 20.90 -20.76 19.83
CA LEU A 86 20.31 -19.66 19.04
C LEU A 86 21.09 -19.24 17.77
N PHE A 87 22.20 -19.90 17.46
CA PHE A 87 23.07 -19.50 16.35
C PHE A 87 23.69 -20.72 15.64
N ASP A 88 22.96 -21.41 14.76
CA ASP A 88 23.61 -22.09 13.61
C ASP A 88 22.70 -22.51 12.42
N ASP A 89 21.58 -21.83 12.18
CA ASP A 89 20.69 -22.18 11.05
C ASP A 89 21.00 -21.32 9.79
N ARG A 90 22.27 -21.31 9.34
CA ARG A 90 22.68 -20.63 8.10
C ARG A 90 23.24 -21.62 7.08
N ILE A 91 22.99 -21.36 5.81
CA ILE A 91 23.48 -22.15 4.67
C ILE A 91 24.38 -21.27 3.80
N TYR A 92 25.42 -21.87 3.23
CA TYR A 92 26.34 -21.21 2.31
C TYR A 92 26.15 -21.79 0.91
N VAL A 93 25.83 -20.92 -0.04
CA VAL A 93 25.59 -21.30 -1.44
C VAL A 93 26.57 -20.57 -2.34
N LEU A 94 26.89 -21.18 -3.47
CA LEU A 94 27.87 -20.68 -4.42
C LEU A 94 27.16 -19.97 -5.59
N THR A 95 27.73 -18.86 -6.04
CA THR A 95 27.40 -18.29 -7.34
C THR A 95 28.11 -19.09 -8.45
N PRO A 96 27.67 -19.01 -9.72
CA PRO A 96 28.43 -19.59 -10.84
C PRO A 96 29.87 -19.06 -10.96
N ASP A 97 30.16 -17.87 -10.42
CA ASP A 97 31.52 -17.29 -10.34
C ASP A 97 32.31 -17.76 -9.09
N ALA A 98 31.83 -18.81 -8.40
CA ALA A 98 32.41 -19.38 -7.19
C ALA A 98 32.50 -18.42 -5.98
N ALA A 99 31.66 -17.38 -5.93
CA ALA A 99 31.53 -16.53 -4.75
C ALA A 99 30.56 -17.17 -3.74
N ILE A 100 30.89 -17.07 -2.46
CA ILE A 100 30.08 -17.64 -1.37
C ILE A 100 29.05 -16.60 -0.92
N VAL A 101 27.78 -17.02 -0.84
CA VAL A 101 26.67 -16.21 -0.33
C VAL A 101 26.04 -16.93 0.86
N GLU A 102 25.90 -16.20 1.97
CA GLU A 102 25.27 -16.69 3.19
C GLU A 102 23.76 -16.40 3.19
N LEU A 103 22.96 -17.42 3.52
CA LEU A 103 21.50 -17.36 3.58
C LEU A 103 20.98 -18.07 4.83
N PRO A 104 19.77 -17.75 5.32
CA PRO A 104 19.14 -18.54 6.39
C PRO A 104 18.78 -19.95 5.90
N GLN A 105 18.76 -20.92 6.81
CA GLN A 105 18.31 -22.27 6.50
C GLN A 105 16.87 -22.25 5.96
N GLY A 106 16.62 -23.06 4.93
CA GLY A 106 15.34 -23.07 4.22
C GLY A 106 15.15 -21.91 3.24
N ALA A 107 16.17 -21.07 3.00
CA ALA A 107 16.14 -20.08 1.94
C ALA A 107 16.01 -20.74 0.56
N THR A 108 15.33 -20.04 -0.34
CA THR A 108 15.12 -20.51 -1.72
C THR A 108 16.05 -19.81 -2.70
N ALA A 109 16.00 -20.23 -3.96
CA ALA A 109 16.69 -19.53 -5.04
C ALA A 109 16.21 -18.07 -5.23
N VAL A 110 14.98 -17.74 -4.83
CA VAL A 110 14.47 -16.36 -4.88
C VAL A 110 15.13 -15.52 -3.79
N ASP A 111 15.29 -16.05 -2.57
CA ASP A 111 16.03 -15.38 -1.50
C ASP A 111 17.49 -15.12 -1.90
N PHE A 112 18.15 -16.12 -2.52
CA PHE A 112 19.49 -15.95 -3.08
C PHE A 112 19.55 -14.78 -4.08
N ALA A 113 18.60 -14.72 -5.01
CA ALA A 113 18.53 -13.64 -5.99
C ALA A 113 18.42 -12.25 -5.34
N TYR A 114 17.61 -12.11 -4.29
CA TYR A 114 17.46 -10.85 -3.55
C TYR A 114 18.68 -10.47 -2.70
N THR A 115 19.41 -11.47 -2.20
CA THR A 115 20.66 -11.26 -1.46
C THR A 115 21.77 -10.75 -2.38
N VAL A 116 21.88 -11.34 -3.59
CA VAL A 116 22.84 -10.87 -4.60
C VAL A 116 22.47 -9.46 -5.07
N HIS A 117 21.25 -9.24 -5.55
CA HIS A 117 20.80 -7.91 -5.96
C HIS A 117 19.28 -7.78 -6.01
N THR A 118 18.74 -6.64 -5.59
CA THR A 118 17.27 -6.42 -5.59
C THR A 118 16.66 -6.47 -7.00
N SER A 119 17.36 -5.94 -8.02
CA SER A 119 16.90 -6.03 -9.42
C SER A 119 16.93 -7.47 -9.96
N LEU A 120 17.89 -8.28 -9.49
CA LEU A 120 17.98 -9.69 -9.86
C LEU A 120 16.79 -10.47 -9.28
N GLY A 121 16.47 -10.23 -8.00
CA GLY A 121 15.27 -10.76 -7.36
C GLY A 121 13.96 -10.38 -8.07
N HIS A 122 13.78 -9.11 -8.43
CA HIS A 122 12.58 -8.65 -9.16
C HIS A 122 12.42 -9.31 -10.53
N ARG A 123 13.53 -9.65 -11.18
CA ARG A 123 13.55 -10.24 -12.53
C ARG A 123 13.66 -11.76 -12.52
N CYS A 124 13.67 -12.39 -11.35
CA CYS A 124 13.81 -13.84 -11.21
C CYS A 124 12.57 -14.56 -11.77
N ARG A 125 12.80 -15.52 -12.68
CA ARG A 125 11.74 -16.37 -13.26
C ARG A 125 11.98 -17.86 -13.07
N GLY A 126 13.24 -18.26 -12.96
CA GLY A 126 13.63 -19.65 -12.74
C GLY A 126 14.99 -19.71 -12.07
N ALA A 127 15.34 -20.89 -11.61
CA ALA A 127 16.65 -21.15 -11.02
C ALA A 127 17.18 -22.50 -11.51
N ARG A 128 18.50 -22.58 -11.64
CA ARG A 128 19.22 -23.84 -11.76
C ARG A 128 20.06 -24.06 -10.52
N ILE A 129 20.03 -25.27 -10.01
CA ILE A 129 20.89 -25.73 -8.94
C ILE A 129 21.80 -26.81 -9.52
N ASP A 130 23.12 -26.62 -9.42
CA ASP A 130 24.13 -27.53 -9.96
C ASP A 130 23.90 -27.90 -11.44
N GLY A 131 23.41 -26.92 -12.22
CA GLY A 131 23.10 -27.06 -13.65
C GLY A 131 21.71 -27.62 -13.98
N ALA A 132 20.95 -28.12 -13.01
CA ALA A 132 19.60 -28.65 -13.21
C ALA A 132 18.51 -27.60 -12.92
N MET A 133 17.50 -27.48 -13.79
CA MET A 133 16.36 -26.58 -13.57
C MET A 133 15.49 -27.10 -12.42
N VAL A 134 15.25 -26.25 -11.43
CA VAL A 134 14.44 -26.60 -10.25
C VAL A 134 13.28 -25.62 -10.06
N PRO A 135 12.19 -26.05 -9.41
CA PRO A 135 11.15 -25.15 -8.94
C PRO A 135 11.69 -24.08 -7.98
N LEU A 136 11.16 -22.85 -8.06
CA LEU A 136 11.62 -21.71 -7.25
C LEU A 136 11.35 -21.85 -5.75
N ASN A 137 10.44 -22.74 -5.34
CA ASN A 137 10.12 -23.03 -3.94
C ASN A 137 11.02 -24.12 -3.34
N THR A 138 11.98 -24.65 -4.10
CA THR A 138 12.91 -25.65 -3.58
C THR A 138 13.87 -25.00 -2.59
N PRO A 139 13.98 -25.51 -1.35
CA PRO A 139 14.93 -25.00 -0.37
C PRO A 139 16.36 -25.36 -0.80
N LEU A 140 17.28 -24.41 -0.62
CA LEU A 140 18.68 -24.57 -0.93
C LEU A 140 19.41 -25.34 0.17
N GLN A 141 20.45 -26.07 -0.21
CA GLN A 141 21.35 -26.80 0.68
C GLN A 141 22.76 -26.22 0.63
N ASN A 142 23.54 -26.52 1.66
CA ASN A 142 24.91 -26.03 1.79
C ASN A 142 25.81 -26.58 0.65
N GLY A 143 26.65 -25.73 0.07
CA GLY A 143 27.60 -26.10 -0.98
C GLY A 143 27.04 -26.24 -2.40
N GLN A 144 25.75 -25.92 -2.62
CA GLN A 144 25.15 -25.95 -3.94
C GLN A 144 25.47 -24.69 -4.76
N THR A 145 25.61 -24.85 -6.08
CA THR A 145 25.78 -23.73 -7.02
C THR A 145 24.43 -23.29 -7.56
N VAL A 146 24.07 -22.03 -7.37
CA VAL A 146 22.76 -21.48 -7.76
C VAL A 146 22.93 -20.49 -8.91
N GLU A 147 22.30 -20.79 -10.04
CA GLU A 147 22.17 -19.87 -11.17
C GLU A 147 20.74 -19.35 -11.27
N VAL A 148 20.58 -18.03 -11.36
CA VAL A 148 19.26 -17.40 -11.46
C VAL A 148 18.96 -17.06 -12.92
N VAL A 149 17.85 -17.59 -13.43
CA VAL A 149 17.33 -17.26 -14.77
C VAL A 149 16.44 -16.02 -14.66
N THR A 150 16.83 -14.96 -15.38
CA THR A 150 16.15 -13.66 -15.34
C THR A 150 15.45 -13.32 -16.64
N THR A 151 14.44 -12.44 -16.56
CA THR A 151 13.82 -11.82 -17.74
C THR A 151 14.13 -10.33 -17.83
N LYS A 152 14.14 -9.80 -19.06
CA LYS A 152 14.35 -8.37 -19.33
C LYS A 152 13.19 -7.53 -18.78
N GLU A 153 11.97 -8.03 -18.96
CA GLU A 153 10.74 -7.40 -18.53
C GLU A 153 9.98 -8.34 -17.58
N GLY A 154 9.31 -7.74 -16.60
CA GLY A 154 8.59 -8.45 -15.56
C GLY A 154 8.86 -7.91 -14.16
N GLY A 155 8.04 -8.37 -13.23
CA GLY A 155 8.17 -8.09 -11.81
C GLY A 155 7.94 -9.34 -10.97
N PRO A 156 8.13 -9.22 -9.64
CA PRO A 156 7.85 -10.30 -8.70
C PRO A 156 6.39 -10.75 -8.78
N SER A 157 6.11 -12.01 -8.45
CA SER A 157 4.73 -12.47 -8.26
C SER A 157 4.23 -12.11 -6.85
N ARG A 158 2.92 -11.88 -6.71
CA ARG A 158 2.28 -11.69 -5.38
C ARG A 158 2.32 -12.98 -4.56
N ASP A 159 2.37 -14.12 -5.23
CA ASP A 159 2.44 -15.45 -4.62
C ASP A 159 3.70 -15.64 -3.76
N TRP A 160 4.78 -14.91 -4.06
CA TRP A 160 6.01 -14.96 -3.28
C TRP A 160 5.84 -14.42 -1.86
N LEU A 161 4.83 -13.58 -1.62
CA LEU A 161 4.50 -13.06 -0.30
C LEU A 161 3.65 -14.04 0.53
N ASN A 162 3.09 -15.08 -0.09
CA ASN A 162 2.29 -16.07 0.61
C ASN A 162 3.20 -17.05 1.38
N PRO A 163 3.13 -17.09 2.73
CA PRO A 163 3.98 -17.96 3.52
C PRO A 163 3.76 -19.45 3.23
N GLU A 164 2.54 -19.87 2.85
CA GLU A 164 2.20 -21.27 2.60
C GLU A 164 2.89 -21.84 1.35
N LEU A 165 3.22 -20.99 0.37
CA LEU A 165 3.85 -21.42 -0.88
C LEU A 165 5.37 -21.56 -0.77
N GLY A 166 5.98 -21.11 0.33
CA GLY A 166 7.38 -21.36 0.62
C GLY A 166 8.40 -20.72 -0.34
N PHE A 167 8.01 -19.70 -1.11
CA PHE A 167 8.94 -19.06 -2.07
C PHE A 167 9.99 -18.15 -1.44
N LEU A 168 9.70 -17.55 -0.28
CA LEU A 168 10.61 -16.63 0.40
C LEU A 168 10.66 -16.96 1.89
N ALA A 169 11.86 -17.25 2.38
CA ALA A 169 12.16 -17.37 3.80
C ALA A 169 12.61 -16.02 4.37
N SER A 170 13.43 -15.26 3.63
CA SER A 170 14.08 -14.05 4.14
C SER A 170 13.11 -12.88 4.36
N HIS A 171 13.15 -12.29 5.55
CA HIS A 171 12.37 -11.08 5.86
C HIS A 171 12.78 -9.89 4.98
N ARG A 172 14.08 -9.79 4.64
CA ARG A 172 14.61 -8.74 3.76
C ARG A 172 14.01 -8.85 2.36
N ALA A 173 13.98 -10.05 1.80
CA ALA A 173 13.41 -10.29 0.47
C ALA A 173 11.91 -9.96 0.43
N LYS A 174 11.14 -10.43 1.43
CA LYS A 174 9.71 -10.09 1.59
C LYS A 174 9.48 -8.58 1.63
N SER A 175 10.29 -7.84 2.38
CA SER A 175 10.19 -6.38 2.47
C SER A 175 10.49 -5.69 1.14
N LYS A 176 11.46 -6.17 0.36
CA LYS A 176 11.76 -5.64 -0.98
C LYS A 176 10.63 -5.88 -1.97
N VAL A 177 10.05 -7.09 -1.98
CA VAL A 177 8.88 -7.42 -2.81
C VAL A 177 7.68 -6.53 -2.45
N ARG A 178 7.39 -6.37 -1.15
CA ARG A 178 6.32 -5.48 -0.68
C ARG A 178 6.55 -4.04 -1.13
N ALA A 179 7.77 -3.53 -0.96
CA ALA A 179 8.13 -2.17 -1.39
C ALA A 179 7.93 -1.97 -2.89
N TRP A 180 8.26 -2.97 -3.71
CA TRP A 180 8.04 -2.93 -5.16
C TRP A 180 6.55 -2.81 -5.52
N PHE A 181 5.68 -3.64 -4.92
CA PHE A 181 4.23 -3.55 -5.15
C PHE A 181 3.63 -2.25 -4.63
N ASN A 182 4.09 -1.76 -3.48
CA ASN A 182 3.64 -0.49 -2.93
C ASN A 182 4.03 0.69 -3.85
N ALA A 183 5.25 0.68 -4.39
CA ALA A 183 5.69 1.69 -5.34
C ALA A 183 4.86 1.65 -6.63
N GLN A 184 4.53 0.46 -7.13
CA GLN A 184 3.67 0.30 -8.31
C GLN A 184 2.24 0.81 -8.05
N ALA A 185 1.66 0.47 -6.90
CA ALA A 185 0.33 0.94 -6.51
C ALA A 185 0.31 2.47 -6.32
N MET A 186 1.36 3.05 -5.72
CA MET A 186 1.51 4.50 -5.56
C MET A 186 1.59 5.19 -6.92
N ALA A 187 2.40 4.68 -7.85
CA ALA A 187 2.50 5.22 -9.20
C ALA A 187 1.15 5.18 -9.95
N GLN A 188 0.39 4.08 -9.82
CA GLN A 188 -0.96 3.99 -10.39
C GLN A 188 -1.94 4.98 -9.73
N THR A 189 -1.84 5.17 -8.42
CA THR A 189 -2.66 6.12 -7.66
C THR A 189 -2.41 7.55 -8.12
N VAL A 190 -1.14 7.95 -8.22
CA VAL A 190 -0.73 9.25 -8.74
C VAL A 190 -1.19 9.44 -10.20
N ALA A 191 -1.04 8.42 -11.06
CA ALA A 191 -1.52 8.49 -12.44
C ALA A 191 -3.05 8.70 -12.52
N ARG A 192 -3.81 7.97 -11.70
CA ARG A 192 -5.28 8.12 -11.60
C ARG A 192 -5.67 9.52 -11.13
N GLY A 193 -5.00 10.04 -10.10
CA GLY A 193 -5.25 11.39 -9.60
C GLY A 193 -4.92 12.46 -10.63
N ARG A 194 -3.80 12.30 -11.35
CA ARG A 194 -3.41 13.17 -12.46
C ARG A 194 -4.48 13.21 -13.55
N GLU A 195 -4.92 12.05 -14.02
CA GLU A 195 -5.97 11.95 -15.05
C GLU A 195 -7.27 12.62 -14.59
N ALA A 196 -7.66 12.42 -13.33
CA ALA A 196 -8.85 13.04 -12.75
C ALA A 196 -8.76 14.58 -12.72
N VAL A 197 -7.61 15.14 -12.30
CA VAL A 197 -7.37 16.59 -12.27
C VAL A 197 -7.30 17.16 -13.67
N GLU A 198 -6.59 16.52 -14.61
CA GLU A 198 -6.49 16.97 -16.00
C GLU A 198 -7.86 16.98 -16.67
N LYS A 199 -8.67 15.93 -16.48
CA LYS A 199 -10.04 15.85 -16.99
C LYS A 199 -10.94 16.95 -16.41
N LEU A 200 -10.75 17.30 -15.14
CA LEU A 200 -11.46 18.40 -14.49
C LEU A 200 -11.08 19.75 -15.11
N LEU A 201 -9.78 20.02 -15.27
CA LEU A 201 -9.30 21.25 -15.90
C LEU A 201 -9.77 21.39 -17.34
N GLN A 202 -9.82 20.27 -18.08
CA GLN A 202 -10.36 20.24 -19.44
C GLN A 202 -11.85 20.59 -19.48
N ARG A 203 -12.65 20.06 -18.53
CA ARG A 203 -14.08 20.36 -18.41
C ARG A 203 -14.35 21.84 -18.11
N GLU A 204 -13.53 22.45 -17.25
CA GLU A 204 -13.63 23.87 -16.89
C GLU A 204 -12.95 24.81 -17.91
N GLY A 205 -12.36 24.27 -18.99
CA GLY A 205 -11.69 25.06 -20.02
C GLY A 205 -10.37 25.73 -19.58
N LYS A 206 -9.75 25.23 -18.50
CA LYS A 206 -8.55 25.80 -17.86
C LYS A 206 -7.27 25.01 -18.14
N THR A 207 -7.16 24.42 -19.32
CA THR A 207 -6.01 23.55 -19.71
C THR A 207 -4.67 24.30 -19.80
N ALA A 208 -4.67 25.63 -19.82
CA ALA A 208 -3.44 26.44 -19.87
C ALA A 208 -2.78 26.64 -18.48
N MET A 209 -3.46 26.29 -17.39
CA MET A 209 -2.87 26.36 -16.05
C MET A 209 -1.85 25.24 -15.86
N LYS A 210 -0.69 25.57 -15.27
CA LYS A 210 0.29 24.55 -14.89
C LYS A 210 -0.23 23.76 -13.70
N LEU A 211 0.02 22.46 -13.71
CA LEU A 211 -0.45 21.56 -12.65
C LEU A 211 0.23 21.88 -11.31
N GLU A 212 1.47 22.35 -11.35
CA GLU A 212 2.22 22.83 -10.19
C GLU A 212 1.58 24.06 -9.54
N ASP A 213 1.02 24.97 -10.34
CA ASP A 213 0.36 26.18 -9.83
C ASP A 213 -0.93 25.81 -9.08
N VAL A 214 -1.70 24.85 -9.64
CA VAL A 214 -2.92 24.30 -9.00
C VAL A 214 -2.57 23.64 -7.67
N ALA A 215 -1.49 22.86 -7.61
CA ALA A 215 -1.02 22.23 -6.39
C ALA A 215 -0.59 23.26 -5.33
N THR A 216 0.16 24.29 -5.75
CA THR A 216 0.64 25.35 -4.85
C THR A 216 -0.51 26.17 -4.27
N GLN A 217 -1.55 26.47 -5.07
CA GLN A 217 -2.76 27.16 -4.63
C GLN A 217 -3.57 26.38 -3.58
N LEU A 218 -3.51 25.04 -3.64
CA LEU A 218 -4.14 24.15 -2.66
C LEU A 218 -3.23 23.84 -1.46
N GLY A 219 -2.02 24.40 -1.42
CA GLY A 219 -1.07 24.24 -0.31
C GLY A 219 -0.19 22.99 -0.39
N PHE A 220 -0.13 22.30 -1.53
CA PHE A 220 0.76 21.17 -1.76
C PHE A 220 2.16 21.62 -2.19
N LYS A 221 3.17 20.81 -1.88
CA LYS A 221 4.57 21.07 -2.24
C LYS A 221 4.86 20.74 -3.70
N SER A 222 4.19 19.74 -4.24
CA SER A 222 4.34 19.28 -5.62
C SER A 222 3.01 18.86 -6.24
N ALA A 223 2.94 18.84 -7.57
CA ALA A 223 1.78 18.30 -8.28
C ALA A 223 1.57 16.81 -8.02
N GLU A 224 2.66 16.05 -7.84
CA GLU A 224 2.59 14.62 -7.50
C GLU A 224 1.89 14.38 -6.16
N ASP A 225 2.17 15.20 -5.13
CA ASP A 225 1.51 15.10 -3.83
C ASP A 225 0.00 15.36 -3.94
N LEU A 226 -0.39 16.37 -4.74
CA LEU A 226 -1.80 16.64 -5.02
C LEU A 226 -2.45 15.43 -5.71
N PHE A 227 -1.80 14.88 -6.73
CA PHE A 227 -2.33 13.73 -7.47
C PHE A 227 -2.39 12.48 -6.61
N GLU A 228 -1.48 12.29 -5.66
CA GLU A 228 -1.56 11.19 -4.71
C GLU A 228 -2.82 11.31 -3.84
N VAL A 229 -3.08 12.49 -3.26
CA VAL A 229 -4.22 12.72 -2.37
C VAL A 229 -5.56 12.66 -3.13
N VAL A 230 -5.62 13.24 -4.32
CA VAL A 230 -6.78 13.10 -5.21
C VAL A 230 -6.95 11.65 -5.66
N GLY A 231 -5.84 10.99 -6.00
CA GLY A 231 -5.79 9.59 -6.40
C GLY A 231 -6.22 8.64 -5.30
N LYS A 232 -6.09 9.01 -4.02
CA LYS A 232 -6.62 8.27 -2.85
C LYS A 232 -8.07 8.63 -2.50
N ASP A 233 -8.70 9.52 -3.26
CA ASP A 233 -10.04 10.07 -3.00
C ASP A 233 -10.15 10.82 -1.65
N GLU A 234 -9.01 11.26 -1.07
CA GLU A 234 -8.97 12.06 0.16
C GLU A 234 -9.35 13.53 -0.10
N LEU A 235 -8.98 14.06 -1.27
CA LEU A 235 -9.38 15.39 -1.73
C LEU A 235 -10.47 15.27 -2.80
N SER A 236 -11.65 15.80 -2.50
CA SER A 236 -12.74 15.85 -3.49
C SER A 236 -12.41 16.78 -4.64
N LEU A 237 -12.66 16.33 -5.88
CA LEU A 237 -12.54 17.15 -7.09
C LEU A 237 -13.37 18.45 -7.02
N ARG A 238 -14.48 18.47 -6.24
CA ARG A 238 -15.30 19.67 -6.03
C ARG A 238 -14.54 20.80 -5.35
N THR A 239 -13.59 20.47 -4.47
CA THR A 239 -12.75 21.48 -3.83
C THR A 239 -11.89 22.19 -4.86
N ILE A 240 -11.36 21.43 -5.83
CA ILE A 240 -10.60 21.97 -6.96
C ILE A 240 -11.53 22.78 -7.88
N GLU A 241 -12.72 22.28 -8.21
CA GLU A 241 -13.72 23.03 -9.00
C GLU A 241 -14.06 24.40 -8.38
N ASN A 242 -14.30 24.44 -7.07
CA ASN A 242 -14.64 25.68 -6.38
C ASN A 242 -13.48 26.67 -6.33
N MET A 243 -12.24 26.18 -6.21
CA MET A 243 -11.04 27.00 -6.29
C MET A 243 -10.87 27.60 -7.68
N LEU A 244 -11.21 26.83 -8.72
CA LEU A 244 -11.15 27.30 -10.11
C LEU A 244 -12.28 28.27 -10.44
N LYS A 245 -13.41 28.29 -9.74
CA LYS A 245 -14.45 29.29 -10.00
C LYS A 245 -13.96 30.67 -9.56
N PRO A 246 -14.06 31.71 -10.41
CA PRO A 246 -13.82 33.07 -9.95
C PRO A 246 -14.78 33.38 -8.80
N PRO A 247 -14.38 34.22 -7.81
CA PRO A 247 -15.30 34.65 -6.77
C PRO A 247 -16.53 35.25 -7.45
N GLU A 248 -17.71 34.72 -7.14
CA GLU A 248 -18.96 35.33 -7.60
C GLU A 248 -18.91 36.81 -7.21
N PRO A 249 -19.22 37.72 -8.14
CA PRO A 249 -19.33 39.12 -7.79
C PRO A 249 -20.31 39.21 -6.62
N ALA A 250 -19.90 39.86 -5.54
CA ALA A 250 -20.76 40.03 -4.37
C ALA A 250 -22.13 40.51 -4.86
N PRO A 251 -23.23 39.85 -4.49
CA PRO A 251 -24.54 40.27 -4.93
C PRO A 251 -24.72 41.73 -4.56
N SER A 252 -25.06 42.57 -5.54
CA SER A 252 -25.47 43.94 -5.26
C SER A 252 -26.64 43.87 -4.28
N GLN A 253 -26.76 44.87 -3.40
CA GLN A 253 -27.74 44.89 -2.31
C GLN A 253 -29.20 44.73 -2.79
N ASP A 254 -29.46 44.86 -4.09
CA ASP A 254 -30.77 44.74 -4.72
C ASP A 254 -31.24 43.29 -4.95
N ASP A 255 -30.36 42.29 -4.88
CA ASP A 255 -30.68 40.89 -5.22
C ASP A 255 -30.97 39.99 -4.00
N TYR A 256 -31.16 40.60 -2.82
CA TYR A 256 -31.79 39.90 -1.70
C TYR A 256 -33.25 39.62 -2.04
N VAL A 257 -33.49 38.54 -2.79
CA VAL A 257 -34.77 37.84 -2.79
C VAL A 257 -35.04 37.47 -1.34
N LEU A 258 -35.93 38.23 -0.70
CA LEU A 258 -36.48 37.95 0.61
C LEU A 258 -37.17 36.59 0.53
N ALA A 259 -36.40 35.53 0.72
CA ALA A 259 -36.90 34.24 1.15
C ALA A 259 -37.49 34.47 2.54
N LYS A 260 -38.74 34.95 2.59
CA LYS A 260 -39.53 35.02 3.80
C LYS A 260 -39.62 33.60 4.32
N LYS A 261 -38.73 33.25 5.26
CA LYS A 261 -38.91 32.09 6.12
C LYS A 261 -40.33 32.20 6.67
N ALA A 262 -41.19 31.28 6.25
CA ALA A 262 -42.53 31.18 6.81
C ALA A 262 -42.35 31.00 8.31
N LYS A 263 -42.70 32.02 9.09
CA LYS A 263 -42.76 31.88 10.55
C LYS A 263 -43.70 30.70 10.83
N PRO A 264 -43.32 29.74 11.69
CA PRO A 264 -44.25 28.71 12.11
C PRO A 264 -45.48 29.41 12.65
N ALA A 265 -46.63 29.12 12.06
CA ALA A 265 -47.90 29.67 12.50
C ALA A 265 -48.08 29.29 13.97
N ASP A 266 -48.15 30.31 14.81
CA ASP A 266 -48.55 30.19 16.20
C ASP A 266 -49.94 29.52 16.22
N ARG A 267 -49.96 28.21 16.52
CA ARG A 267 -51.19 27.42 16.64
C ARG A 267 -51.84 27.62 18.01
N GLY A 268 -51.57 28.75 18.69
CA GLY A 268 -51.89 28.94 20.09
C GLY A 268 -52.67 30.20 20.47
N SER A 269 -52.96 31.15 19.57
CA SER A 269 -53.71 32.34 19.99
C SER A 269 -55.21 32.03 20.14
N LYS A 270 -55.60 31.74 21.38
CA LYS A 270 -56.98 31.87 21.83
C LYS A 270 -57.40 33.33 21.64
N GLY A 271 -58.47 33.56 20.88
CA GLY A 271 -59.20 34.83 20.90
C GLY A 271 -58.83 35.79 19.77
N GLY A 272 -59.46 35.61 18.61
CA GLY A 272 -59.66 36.69 17.66
C GLY A 272 -61.14 37.06 17.48
N VAL A 273 -62.05 36.12 17.74
CA VAL A 273 -63.49 36.28 17.51
C VAL A 273 -64.26 35.66 18.66
N LEU A 274 -65.14 36.47 19.25
CA LEU A 274 -66.08 36.08 20.29
C LEU A 274 -67.41 35.70 19.63
N VAL A 275 -67.99 34.57 20.04
CA VAL A 275 -69.33 34.16 19.62
C VAL A 275 -70.29 34.55 20.73
N VAL A 276 -71.34 35.30 20.39
CA VAL A 276 -72.28 35.83 21.39
C VAL A 276 -72.94 34.67 22.15
N GLY A 277 -72.74 34.63 23.47
CA GLY A 277 -73.38 33.67 24.38
C GLY A 277 -72.62 32.37 24.68
N ILE A 278 -71.42 32.14 24.11
CA ILE A 278 -70.67 30.90 24.33
C ILE A 278 -69.16 31.16 24.31
N ASP A 279 -68.49 30.94 25.45
CA ASP A 279 -67.04 30.98 25.51
C ASP A 279 -66.47 29.68 24.93
N SER A 280 -65.57 29.80 23.94
CA SER A 280 -64.68 28.75 23.40
C SER A 280 -65.22 27.79 22.31
N LEU A 281 -65.89 28.31 21.28
CA LEU A 281 -66.07 27.56 20.03
C LEU A 281 -64.81 27.57 19.15
N LEU A 282 -64.55 26.47 18.44
CA LEU A 282 -63.53 26.42 17.39
C LEU A 282 -63.97 27.34 16.25
N THR A 283 -63.32 28.50 16.12
CA THR A 283 -63.58 29.48 15.08
C THR A 283 -62.49 29.47 14.01
N GLN A 284 -62.87 29.57 12.74
CA GLN A 284 -61.94 29.65 11.62
C GLN A 284 -62.33 30.81 10.68
N LEU A 285 -61.36 31.66 10.30
CA LEU A 285 -61.56 32.72 9.31
C LEU A 285 -61.77 32.11 7.91
N ALA A 286 -62.77 32.58 7.18
CA ALA A 286 -63.07 32.10 5.83
C ALA A 286 -62.02 32.56 4.81
N LYS A 287 -61.58 31.63 3.95
CA LYS A 287 -60.61 31.92 2.88
C LYS A 287 -61.17 32.75 1.73
N CYS A 288 -62.51 32.79 1.57
CA CYS A 288 -63.16 33.45 0.44
C CYS A 288 -63.21 34.97 0.57
N CYS A 289 -63.43 35.50 1.78
CA CYS A 289 -63.52 36.94 2.03
C CYS A 289 -62.45 37.47 2.98
N LYS A 290 -61.61 36.57 3.56
CA LYS A 290 -60.48 36.90 4.45
C LYS A 290 -60.81 38.04 5.43
N PRO A 291 -61.80 37.83 6.33
CA PRO A 291 -62.25 38.89 7.22
C PRO A 291 -61.10 39.34 8.14
N ALA A 292 -60.99 40.65 8.34
CA ALA A 292 -60.03 41.27 9.25
C ALA A 292 -60.71 42.46 9.97
N PRO A 293 -60.31 42.80 11.21
CA PRO A 293 -60.78 44.02 11.86
C PRO A 293 -60.46 45.24 11.00
N PRO A 294 -61.37 46.20 10.78
CA PRO A 294 -62.65 46.44 11.47
C PRO A 294 -63.91 45.92 10.74
N ASP A 295 -63.79 44.97 9.80
CA ASP A 295 -64.92 44.49 9.01
C ASP A 295 -66.04 43.90 9.89
N GLY A 296 -67.31 44.16 9.55
CA GLY A 296 -68.45 43.48 10.19
C GLY A 296 -68.43 41.98 9.85
N ILE A 297 -68.51 41.12 10.85
CA ILE A 297 -68.40 39.66 10.69
C ILE A 297 -69.66 38.91 11.11
N LEU A 298 -69.89 37.77 10.45
CA LEU A 298 -70.97 36.82 10.75
C LEU A 298 -70.41 35.39 10.78
N GLY A 299 -70.95 34.55 11.66
CA GLY A 299 -70.56 33.16 11.82
C GLY A 299 -71.53 32.21 11.09
N PHE A 300 -70.97 31.17 10.49
CA PHE A 300 -71.75 30.05 9.95
C PHE A 300 -71.23 28.72 10.52
N VAL A 301 -72.09 27.94 11.17
CA VAL A 301 -71.70 26.65 11.75
C VAL A 301 -71.46 25.65 10.64
N THR A 302 -70.24 25.15 10.47
CA THR A 302 -69.90 24.14 9.45
C THR A 302 -70.05 22.70 9.98
N LYS A 303 -70.18 21.71 9.09
CA LYS A 303 -70.17 20.30 9.48
C LYS A 303 -68.73 19.87 9.77
N GLY A 304 -68.30 19.98 11.03
CA GLY A 304 -67.05 19.38 11.53
C GLY A 304 -65.81 20.29 11.63
N LYS A 305 -65.84 21.54 11.12
CA LYS A 305 -64.71 22.50 11.22
C LYS A 305 -65.00 23.69 12.14
N GLY A 306 -66.02 23.56 12.99
CA GLY A 306 -66.47 24.62 13.87
C GLY A 306 -67.19 25.75 13.13
N VAL A 307 -67.08 26.97 13.62
CA VAL A 307 -67.73 28.16 13.05
C VAL A 307 -66.81 28.83 12.03
N SER A 308 -67.29 28.97 10.78
CA SER A 308 -66.61 29.73 9.73
C SER A 308 -67.03 31.19 9.82
N ILE A 309 -66.05 32.09 9.95
CA ILE A 309 -66.29 33.54 10.06
C ILE A 309 -66.19 34.16 8.69
N HIS A 310 -67.24 34.84 8.27
CA HIS A 310 -67.34 35.57 7.01
C HIS A 310 -67.54 37.07 7.26
N ARG A 311 -67.26 37.90 6.27
CA ARG A 311 -67.75 39.29 6.26
C ARG A 311 -69.25 39.31 6.05
N SER A 312 -69.94 40.28 6.63
CA SER A 312 -71.38 40.50 6.48
C SER A 312 -71.84 40.67 5.02
N ASP A 313 -70.96 41.15 4.14
CA ASP A 313 -71.21 41.39 2.72
C ASP A 313 -70.79 40.23 1.79
N CYS A 314 -70.33 39.10 2.35
CA CYS A 314 -69.82 37.98 1.54
C CYS A 314 -70.93 37.26 0.75
N SER A 315 -70.77 37.16 -0.57
CA SER A 315 -71.68 36.42 -1.47
C SER A 315 -71.81 34.94 -1.10
N ASN A 316 -70.70 34.28 -0.76
CA ASN A 316 -70.70 32.89 -0.32
C ASN A 316 -71.46 32.71 1.00
N PHE A 317 -71.35 33.67 1.92
CA PHE A 317 -72.12 33.65 3.16
C PHE A 317 -73.62 33.73 2.89
N ARG A 318 -74.06 34.66 2.03
CA ARG A 318 -75.46 34.78 1.64
C ARG A 318 -76.04 33.50 1.05
N ASN A 319 -75.27 32.81 0.20
CA ASN A 319 -75.67 31.53 -0.38
C ASN A 319 -75.76 30.39 0.66
N MET A 320 -74.91 30.40 1.68
CA MET A 320 -74.98 29.42 2.77
C MET A 320 -76.13 29.71 3.73
N ALA A 321 -76.36 30.98 4.05
CA ALA A 321 -77.44 31.43 4.92
C ALA A 321 -78.82 31.17 4.29
N SER A 322 -78.97 31.33 2.96
CA SER A 322 -80.24 31.04 2.27
C SER A 322 -80.59 29.54 2.28
N GLY A 323 -79.60 28.66 2.20
CA GLY A 323 -79.81 27.21 2.23
C GLY A 323 -79.99 26.61 3.63
N SER A 324 -79.54 27.29 4.68
CA SER A 324 -79.66 26.81 6.07
C SER A 324 -79.60 27.98 7.07
N PRO A 325 -80.72 28.71 7.27
CA PRO A 325 -80.75 29.90 8.11
C PRO A 325 -80.45 29.58 9.59
N ASP A 326 -80.85 28.41 10.08
CA ASP A 326 -80.66 27.98 11.48
C ASP A 326 -79.18 27.81 11.89
N ARG A 327 -78.24 27.90 10.95
CA ARG A 327 -76.79 27.73 11.17
C ARG A 327 -76.03 29.05 11.17
N VAL A 328 -76.73 30.17 11.09
CA VAL A 328 -76.17 31.51 11.19
C VAL A 328 -76.04 31.90 12.66
N ILE A 329 -74.88 32.43 13.05
CA ILE A 329 -74.59 32.87 14.41
C ILE A 329 -73.96 34.27 14.38
N GLU A 330 -74.34 35.11 15.33
CA GLU A 330 -73.73 36.43 15.54
C GLU A 330 -72.36 36.30 16.23
N VAL A 331 -71.37 36.97 15.66
CA VAL A 331 -69.98 36.93 16.12
C VAL A 331 -69.39 38.33 16.08
N GLU A 332 -68.50 38.64 17.02
CA GLU A 332 -67.83 39.93 17.11
C GLU A 332 -66.31 39.75 17.25
N TRP A 333 -65.54 40.74 16.81
CA TRP A 333 -64.09 40.72 17.02
C TRP A 333 -63.79 40.84 18.52
N SER A 334 -62.89 39.99 19.02
CA SER A 334 -62.46 40.10 20.42
C SER A 334 -61.74 41.43 20.62
N GLN A 335 -62.23 42.26 21.55
CA GLN A 335 -61.46 43.43 21.97
C GLN A 335 -60.20 42.96 22.71
N PRO A 336 -59.02 43.57 22.44
CA PRO A 336 -57.85 43.30 23.25
C PRO A 336 -58.19 43.70 24.69
N LYS A 337 -58.13 42.74 25.63
CA LYS A 337 -58.13 43.06 27.06
C LYS A 337 -56.89 43.93 27.32
N ASN A 338 -57.10 45.16 27.78
CA ASN A 338 -56.06 45.92 28.48
C ASN A 338 -55.60 45.14 29.72
#